data_AF-A0A497KDA1-F1
#
_entry.id   AF-A0A497KDA1-F1
#
_cell.length_a   1.000
_cell.length_b   1.000
_cell.length_c   1.000
_cell.angle_alpha   90.00
_cell.angle_beta   90.00
_cell.angle_gamma   90.00
#
_symmetry.space_group_name_H-M   'P 1'
#
loop_
_entity.id
_entity.type
_entity.pdbx_description
1 polymer ?
#
loop_
_entity_poly.entity_id
_entity_poly.type
_entity_poly.pdbx_seq_one_letter_code
_entity_poly.pdbx_strand_id
1 'polypeptide(L)'
;ALHGEYVPPFLAYIKTRDGSEIPVLAVTRPFTYQNKPAVEGTLFDLSDIKQIRERLFKTEERLKREEEKAQRILDVAEVAIIAFDLHGRVQLVNRKACEILGYKPSEIIGKDWMETFIPVRFREKLREIERAFRAGDTERFKHFENPVLTKSGEERIIEWHNAILRDEKGRIIGLLSSGMDVSERKSVEERLRELAYRLNGLRPGGCFVSDSTERCLKAFADLTLHGIPGLCIAREDPEKLVDEYGPAFKNLILLSSKPIKGFKAVSTLQDVSLAISEFLKMNSMPLILLDGSEYLIAKNGFEPFYRFIQEKRFDFIEKNALLLIHLDLETLTKREKALLLSEVEKLR
;
A
#
# COMPACT_ATOMS: atom_id res chain seq x y z
N ALA A 1 31.57 3.69 -76.85
CA ALA A 1 32.38 4.87 -77.23
C ALA A 1 31.90 6.04 -76.37
N LEU A 2 32.74 6.56 -75.47
CA LEU A 2 32.38 7.68 -74.60
C LEU A 2 32.60 8.98 -75.39
N HIS A 3 31.53 9.58 -75.90
CA HIS A 3 31.55 10.79 -76.72
C HIS A 3 31.70 12.09 -75.90
N GLY A 4 32.63 12.14 -74.95
CA GLY A 4 32.92 13.38 -74.20
C GLY A 4 31.77 13.92 -73.33
N GLU A 5 30.67 13.17 -73.19
CA GLU A 5 29.52 13.58 -72.40
C GLU A 5 29.74 13.34 -70.90
N TYR A 6 29.23 14.27 -70.09
CA TYR A 6 29.24 14.18 -68.63
C TYR A 6 28.55 12.89 -68.16
N VAL A 7 29.26 12.09 -67.37
CA VAL A 7 28.69 10.91 -66.71
C VAL A 7 28.33 11.33 -65.27
N PRO A 8 27.04 11.31 -64.88
CA PRO A 8 26.67 11.60 -63.51
C PRO A 8 27.28 10.59 -62.54
N PRO A 9 27.56 10.98 -61.28
CA PRO A 9 28.06 10.06 -60.27
C PRO A 9 27.20 8.81 -60.17
N PHE A 10 27.81 7.63 -60.14
CA PHE A 10 27.10 6.36 -60.06
C PHE A 10 27.69 5.46 -58.99
N LEU A 11 26.85 4.61 -58.41
CA LEU A 11 27.26 3.60 -57.45
C LEU A 11 27.83 2.38 -58.18
N ALA A 12 28.99 1.91 -57.74
CA ALA A 12 29.63 0.70 -58.25
C ALA A 12 30.24 -0.11 -57.10
N TYR A 13 30.61 -1.35 -57.37
CA TYR A 13 31.43 -2.16 -56.48
C TYR A 13 32.78 -2.41 -57.14
N ILE A 14 33.86 -2.14 -56.42
CA ILE A 14 35.21 -2.49 -56.86
C ILE A 14 35.61 -3.79 -56.18
N LYS A 15 36.23 -4.70 -56.93
CA LYS A 15 36.76 -5.95 -56.40
C LYS A 15 38.26 -5.77 -56.13
N THR A 16 38.66 -5.96 -54.89
CA THR A 16 40.07 -5.92 -54.48
C THR A 16 40.81 -7.17 -54.96
N ARG A 17 42.15 -7.16 -54.82
CA ARG A 17 42.99 -8.33 -55.15
C ARG A 17 42.71 -9.56 -54.28
N ASP A 18 42.25 -9.36 -53.05
CA ASP A 18 41.86 -10.44 -52.14
C ASP A 18 40.42 -10.95 -52.38
N GLY A 19 39.70 -10.34 -53.32
CA GLY A 19 38.36 -10.75 -53.73
C GLY A 19 37.22 -10.09 -52.96
N SER A 20 37.49 -9.21 -51.99
CA SER A 20 36.47 -8.41 -51.31
C SER A 20 35.87 -7.33 -52.23
N GLU A 21 34.63 -6.97 -51.97
CA GLU A 21 33.88 -5.96 -52.73
C GLU A 21 33.71 -4.69 -51.90
N ILE A 22 34.15 -3.55 -52.43
CA ILE A 22 34.04 -2.24 -51.78
C ILE A 22 33.02 -1.41 -52.55
N PRO A 23 31.92 -0.96 -51.91
CA PRO A 23 30.99 -0.03 -52.55
C PRO A 23 31.67 1.33 -52.72
N VAL A 24 31.60 1.89 -53.92
CA VAL A 24 32.17 3.20 -54.25
C VAL A 24 31.16 4.09 -54.96
N LEU A 25 31.24 5.40 -54.71
CA LEU A 25 30.68 6.40 -55.60
C LEU A 25 31.76 6.75 -56.64
N ALA A 26 31.53 6.42 -57.90
CA ALA A 26 32.44 6.73 -58.98
C ALA A 26 32.05 8.06 -59.64
N VAL A 27 33.00 8.98 -59.72
CA VAL A 27 32.87 10.24 -60.46
C VAL A 27 33.93 10.23 -61.55
N THR A 28 33.50 10.29 -62.81
CA THR A 28 34.41 10.20 -63.96
C THR A 28 34.34 11.44 -64.84
N ARG A 29 35.50 11.89 -65.35
CA ARG A 29 35.58 12.94 -66.36
C ARG A 29 36.39 12.48 -67.58
N PRO A 30 35.91 12.73 -68.80
CA PRO A 30 36.70 12.45 -70.01
C PRO A 30 37.84 13.48 -70.16
N PHE A 31 38.98 13.04 -70.71
CA PHE A 31 40.09 13.92 -71.09
C PHE A 31 40.89 13.31 -72.25
N THR A 32 41.83 14.07 -72.83
CA THR A 32 42.71 13.58 -73.89
C THR A 32 44.12 13.38 -73.34
N TYR A 33 44.67 12.16 -73.45
CA TYR A 33 46.05 11.84 -73.08
C TYR A 33 46.80 11.36 -74.31
N GLN A 34 47.89 12.04 -74.69
CA GLN A 34 48.69 11.72 -75.88
C GLN A 34 47.85 11.52 -77.15
N ASN A 35 46.93 12.46 -77.44
CA ASN A 35 45.99 12.43 -78.57
C ASN A 35 45.05 11.20 -78.63
N LYS A 36 44.86 10.48 -77.52
CA LYS A 36 43.89 9.38 -77.38
C LYS A 36 42.81 9.72 -76.34
N PRO A 37 41.55 9.29 -76.55
CA PRO A 37 40.50 9.44 -75.54
C PRO A 37 40.87 8.68 -74.26
N ALA A 38 40.80 9.36 -73.12
CA ALA A 38 41.06 8.82 -71.80
C ALA A 38 39.97 9.23 -70.80
N VAL A 39 39.87 8.51 -69.68
CA VAL A 39 38.92 8.79 -68.59
C VAL A 39 39.70 8.87 -67.30
N GLU A 40 39.48 9.94 -66.55
CA GLU A 40 39.95 10.08 -65.18
C GLU A 40 38.78 9.84 -64.23
N GLY A 41 38.96 8.99 -63.23
CA GLY A 41 37.92 8.65 -62.25
C GLY A 41 38.40 8.88 -60.83
N THR A 42 37.57 9.51 -60.00
CA THR A 42 37.69 9.52 -58.55
C THR A 42 36.69 8.55 -57.96
N LEU A 43 37.17 7.67 -57.07
CA LEU A 43 36.34 6.71 -56.36
C LEU A 43 36.27 7.12 -54.89
N PHE A 44 35.06 7.30 -54.38
CA PHE A 44 34.84 7.51 -52.95
C PHE A 44 34.38 6.20 -52.32
N ASP A 45 35.16 5.68 -51.38
CA ASP A 45 34.79 4.49 -50.60
C ASP A 45 33.55 4.81 -49.74
N LEU A 46 32.52 3.98 -49.85
CA LEU A 46 31.27 4.08 -49.10
C LEU A 46 31.13 3.01 -48.02
N SER A 47 32.17 2.19 -47.78
CA SER A 47 32.16 1.10 -46.80
C SER A 47 31.79 1.60 -45.41
N ASP A 48 32.42 2.69 -44.96
CA ASP A 48 32.15 3.30 -43.65
C ASP A 48 30.70 3.77 -43.55
N ILE A 49 30.18 4.43 -44.60
CA ILE A 49 28.81 4.95 -44.63
C ILE A 49 27.80 3.79 -44.58
N LYS A 50 28.04 2.73 -45.35
CA LYS A 50 27.19 1.54 -45.37
C LYS A 50 27.20 0.84 -44.01
N GLN A 51 28.37 0.63 -43.42
CA GLN A 51 28.51 0.00 -42.10
C GLN A 51 27.82 0.81 -40.99
N ILE A 52 27.98 2.13 -40.98
CA ILE A 52 27.31 3.02 -40.03
C ILE A 52 25.79 2.90 -40.16
N ARG A 53 25.26 2.91 -41.39
CA ARG A 53 23.81 2.81 -41.64
C ARG A 53 23.25 1.46 -41.21
N GLU A 54 23.95 0.37 -41.49
CA GLU A 54 23.56 -0.97 -41.04
C GLU A 54 23.59 -1.09 -39.51
N ARG A 55 24.60 -0.49 -38.85
CA ARG A 55 24.69 -0.46 -37.39
C ARG A 55 23.59 0.38 -36.75
N LEU A 56 23.27 1.53 -37.33
CA LEU A 56 22.14 2.38 -36.91
C LEU A 56 20.82 1.61 -36.99
N PHE A 57 20.52 1.03 -38.15
CA PHE A 57 19.31 0.23 -38.35
C PHE A 57 19.17 -0.91 -37.34
N LYS A 58 20.25 -1.68 -37.12
CA LYS A 58 20.26 -2.75 -36.11
C LYS A 58 20.07 -2.24 -34.69
N THR A 59 20.59 -1.05 -34.37
CA THR A 59 20.44 -0.43 -33.05
C THR A 59 19.01 0.06 -32.84
N GLU A 60 18.40 0.68 -33.84
CA GLU A 60 17.00 1.11 -33.83
C GLU A 60 16.04 -0.07 -33.69
N GLU A 61 16.24 -1.14 -34.47
CA GLU A 61 15.44 -2.37 -34.33
C GLU A 61 15.55 -2.97 -32.93
N ARG A 62 16.77 -3.01 -32.38
CA ARG A 62 16.99 -3.53 -31.03
C ARG A 62 16.28 -2.65 -29.99
N LEU A 63 16.39 -1.33 -30.09
CA LEU A 63 15.72 -0.40 -29.19
C LEU A 63 14.20 -0.59 -29.24
N LYS A 64 13.62 -0.63 -30.44
CA LYS A 64 12.19 -0.86 -30.63
C LYS A 64 11.73 -2.19 -30.03
N ARG A 65 12.50 -3.27 -30.19
CA ARG A 65 12.18 -4.57 -29.58
C ARG A 65 12.22 -4.53 -28.06
N GLU A 66 13.19 -3.83 -27.46
CA GLU A 66 13.25 -3.67 -26.00
C GLU A 66 12.09 -2.81 -25.48
N GLU A 67 11.73 -1.73 -26.18
CA GLU A 67 10.55 -0.91 -25.86
C GLU A 67 9.25 -1.72 -25.92
N GLU A 68 9.03 -2.48 -26.99
CA GLU A 68 7.86 -3.35 -27.14
C GLU A 68 7.82 -4.46 -26.08
N LYS A 69 8.99 -4.96 -25.66
CA LYS A 69 9.10 -5.96 -24.59
C LYS A 69 8.76 -5.34 -23.24
N ALA A 70 9.29 -4.17 -22.93
CA ALA A 70 8.98 -3.43 -21.71
C ALA A 70 7.48 -3.11 -21.62
N GLN A 71 6.88 -2.62 -22.71
CA GLN A 71 5.46 -2.33 -22.77
C GLN A 71 4.61 -3.58 -22.52
N ARG A 72 4.95 -4.72 -23.14
CA ARG A 72 4.25 -6.00 -22.89
C ARG A 72 4.31 -6.44 -21.44
N ILE A 73 5.46 -6.26 -20.77
CA ILE A 73 5.60 -6.58 -19.35
C ILE A 73 4.65 -5.70 -18.52
N LEU A 74 4.58 -4.40 -18.81
CA LEU A 74 3.69 -3.47 -18.12
C LEU A 74 2.20 -3.78 -18.36
N ASP A 75 1.84 -4.24 -19.56
CA ASP A 75 0.46 -4.53 -19.94
C ASP A 75 -0.09 -5.84 -19.36
N VAL A 76 0.77 -6.83 -19.12
CA VAL A 76 0.39 -8.12 -18.51
C VAL A 76 0.36 -8.03 -16.98
N ALA A 77 1.05 -7.06 -16.38
CA ALA A 77 1.04 -6.88 -14.93
C ALA A 77 -0.39 -6.62 -14.42
N GLU A 78 -0.87 -7.47 -13.51
CA GLU A 78 -2.18 -7.32 -12.86
C GLU A 78 -2.17 -6.32 -11.68
N VAL A 79 -1.08 -5.56 -11.56
CA VAL A 79 -0.94 -4.44 -10.64
C VAL A 79 -0.91 -3.12 -11.40
N ALA A 80 -1.49 -2.07 -10.82
CA ALA A 80 -1.33 -0.72 -11.31
C ALA A 80 0.14 -0.34 -11.26
N ILE A 81 0.68 0.24 -12.33
CA ILE A 81 2.05 0.79 -12.36
C ILE A 81 1.96 2.24 -12.80
N ILE A 82 2.51 3.13 -11.98
CA ILE A 82 2.45 4.58 -12.20
C ILE A 82 3.82 5.17 -11.89
N ALA A 83 4.33 6.01 -12.79
CA ALA A 83 5.53 6.80 -12.52
C ALA A 83 5.18 8.27 -12.37
N PHE A 84 5.87 8.96 -11.46
CA PHE A 84 5.66 10.37 -11.15
C PHE A 84 6.95 11.18 -11.31
N ASP A 85 6.82 12.44 -11.73
CA ASP A 85 7.90 13.43 -11.64
C ASP A 85 8.10 13.95 -10.21
N LEU A 86 9.10 14.83 -10.00
CA LEU A 86 9.39 15.44 -8.69
C LEU A 86 8.29 16.35 -8.12
N HIS A 87 7.30 16.68 -8.95
CA HIS A 87 6.14 17.48 -8.58
C HIS A 87 4.88 16.62 -8.40
N GLY A 88 5.00 15.30 -8.45
CA GLY A 88 3.86 14.39 -8.28
C GLY A 88 2.95 14.30 -9.51
N ARG A 89 3.42 14.75 -10.68
CA ARG A 89 2.67 14.59 -11.94
C ARG A 89 2.95 13.25 -12.59
N VAL A 90 1.92 12.62 -13.13
CA VAL A 90 2.03 11.31 -13.76
C VAL A 90 2.84 11.38 -15.06
N GLN A 91 3.91 10.60 -15.15
CA GLN A 91 4.78 10.46 -16.32
C GLN A 91 4.48 9.19 -17.12
N LEU A 92 4.06 8.12 -16.44
CA LEU A 92 3.75 6.83 -17.03
C LEU A 92 2.59 6.18 -16.28
N VAL A 93 1.76 5.45 -17.01
CA VAL A 93 0.67 4.64 -16.45
C VAL A 93 0.51 3.38 -17.30
N ASN A 94 0.37 2.21 -16.68
CA ASN A 94 0.09 0.97 -17.41
C ASN A 94 -1.41 0.74 -17.64
N ARG A 95 -1.73 -0.30 -18.41
CA ARG A 95 -3.12 -0.70 -18.71
C ARG A 95 -3.94 -0.91 -17.43
N LYS A 96 -3.40 -1.64 -16.45
CA LYS A 96 -4.13 -1.99 -15.22
C LYS A 96 -4.49 -0.77 -14.37
N ALA A 97 -3.59 0.21 -14.25
CA ALA A 97 -3.88 1.46 -13.57
C ALA A 97 -5.02 2.24 -14.25
N CYS A 98 -5.05 2.25 -15.59
CA CYS A 98 -6.15 2.85 -16.36
C CYS A 98 -7.48 2.14 -16.11
N GLU A 99 -7.48 0.80 -16.06
CA GLU A 99 -8.66 -0.01 -15.74
C GLU A 99 -9.21 0.31 -14.35
N ILE A 100 -8.35 0.34 -13.33
CA ILE A 100 -8.75 0.65 -11.94
C ILE A 100 -9.32 2.07 -11.84
N LEU A 101 -8.64 3.06 -12.43
CA LEU A 101 -9.05 4.46 -12.32
C LEU A 101 -10.24 4.80 -13.24
N GLY A 102 -10.47 4.03 -14.30
CA GLY A 102 -11.51 4.28 -15.30
C GLY A 102 -11.19 5.42 -16.27
N TYR A 103 -9.90 5.76 -16.44
CA TYR A 103 -9.43 6.82 -17.33
C TYR A 103 -8.58 6.27 -18.47
N LYS A 104 -8.54 6.99 -19.60
CA LYS A 104 -7.57 6.72 -20.66
C LYS A 104 -6.19 7.25 -20.26
N PRO A 105 -5.08 6.66 -20.75
CA PRO A 105 -3.73 7.16 -20.46
C PRO A 105 -3.57 8.66 -20.72
N SER A 106 -4.09 9.15 -21.85
CA SER A 106 -4.02 10.57 -22.22
C SER A 106 -4.76 11.53 -21.27
N GLU A 107 -5.67 11.02 -20.44
CA GLU A 107 -6.38 11.80 -19.42
C GLU A 107 -5.61 11.84 -18.08
N ILE A 108 -4.69 10.89 -17.88
CA ILE A 108 -3.93 10.70 -16.64
C ILE A 108 -2.55 11.36 -16.75
N ILE A 109 -1.84 11.16 -17.86
CA ILE A 109 -0.48 11.68 -18.04
C ILE A 109 -0.45 13.21 -17.89
N GLY A 110 0.51 13.70 -17.11
CA GLY A 110 0.73 15.11 -16.79
C GLY A 110 -0.17 15.67 -15.68
N LYS A 111 -1.17 14.92 -15.20
CA LYS A 111 -2.02 15.34 -14.08
C LYS A 111 -1.28 15.24 -12.77
N ASP A 112 -1.61 16.17 -11.86
CA ASP A 112 -1.20 16.10 -10.46
C ASP A 112 -1.98 14.97 -9.77
N TRP A 113 -1.25 14.00 -9.22
CA TRP A 113 -1.84 12.81 -8.62
C TRP A 113 -2.70 13.13 -7.39
N MET A 114 -2.17 13.99 -6.52
CA MET A 114 -2.81 14.36 -5.24
C MET A 114 -4.11 15.12 -5.47
N GLU A 115 -4.09 16.05 -6.43
CA GLU A 115 -5.26 16.89 -6.70
C GLU A 115 -6.34 16.18 -7.53
N THR A 116 -5.95 15.21 -8.36
CA THR A 116 -6.87 14.55 -9.30
C THR A 116 -7.45 13.26 -8.74
N PHE A 117 -6.63 12.39 -8.16
CA PHE A 117 -7.02 11.01 -7.84
C PHE A 117 -7.13 10.75 -6.34
N ILE A 118 -6.78 11.70 -5.47
CA ILE A 118 -6.91 11.51 -4.02
C ILE A 118 -8.15 12.27 -3.50
N PRO A 119 -9.06 11.58 -2.76
CA PRO A 119 -10.17 12.26 -2.09
C PRO A 119 -9.67 13.35 -1.13
N VAL A 120 -10.36 14.50 -1.11
CA VAL A 120 -9.93 15.71 -0.38
C VAL A 120 -9.56 15.41 1.08
N ARG A 121 -10.34 14.57 1.76
CA ARG A 121 -10.14 14.21 3.17
C ARG A 121 -8.84 13.44 3.47
N PHE A 122 -8.18 12.87 2.45
CA PHE A 122 -6.93 12.14 2.59
C PHE A 122 -5.70 12.94 2.14
N ARG A 123 -5.88 14.08 1.46
CA ARG A 123 -4.76 14.84 0.87
C ARG A 123 -3.77 15.33 1.91
N GLU A 124 -4.23 15.85 3.05
CA GLU A 124 -3.33 16.37 4.09
C GLU A 124 -2.44 15.27 4.69
N LYS A 125 -3.03 14.11 5.01
CA LYS A 125 -2.32 12.94 5.51
C LYS A 125 -1.26 12.45 4.52
N LEU A 126 -1.60 12.37 3.23
CA LEU A 126 -0.64 11.94 2.21
C LEU A 126 0.45 12.99 1.95
N ARG A 127 0.13 14.29 2.06
CA ARG A 127 1.13 15.38 2.00
C ARG A 127 2.10 15.35 3.18
N GLU A 128 1.69 14.86 4.34
CA GLU A 128 2.59 14.63 5.47
C GLU A 128 3.59 13.51 5.15
N ILE A 129 3.10 12.41 4.59
CA ILE A 129 3.93 11.28 4.13
C ILE A 129 4.92 11.74 3.05
N GLU A 130 4.48 12.57 2.09
CA GLU A 130 5.36 13.16 1.08
C GLU A 130 6.43 14.09 1.69
N ARG A 131 6.07 14.89 2.69
CA ARG A 131 7.02 15.76 3.41
C ARG A 131 8.06 14.95 4.17
N ALA A 132 7.65 13.89 4.86
CA ALA A 132 8.56 12.97 5.56
C ALA A 132 9.55 12.32 4.58
N PHE A 133 9.06 11.88 3.41
CA PHE A 133 9.90 11.37 2.33
C PHE A 133 10.94 12.40 1.86
N ARG A 134 10.53 13.64 1.59
CA ARG A 134 11.45 14.73 1.20
C ARG A 134 12.49 15.04 2.29
N ALA A 135 12.16 14.81 3.56
CA ALA A 135 13.06 14.95 4.70
C ALA A 135 14.00 13.75 4.92
N GLY A 136 13.91 12.70 4.09
CA GLY A 136 14.79 11.52 4.14
C GLY A 136 14.20 10.30 4.85
N ASP A 137 12.99 10.39 5.40
CA ASP A 137 12.27 9.21 5.94
C ASP A 137 11.61 8.44 4.79
N THR A 138 12.41 7.56 4.17
CA THR A 138 11.96 6.77 3.03
C THR A 138 11.11 5.56 3.42
N GLU A 139 11.15 5.10 4.68
CA GLU A 139 10.43 3.89 5.11
C GLU A 139 8.91 4.09 5.08
N ARG A 140 8.42 5.23 5.57
CA ARG A 140 6.98 5.56 5.54
C ARG A 140 6.41 5.68 4.13
N PHE A 141 7.28 5.88 3.15
CA PHE A 141 6.90 6.04 1.75
C PHE A 141 7.00 4.75 0.94
N LYS A 142 7.69 3.71 1.45
CA LYS A 142 7.86 2.44 0.72
C LYS A 142 6.57 1.67 0.56
N HIS A 143 5.71 1.67 1.57
CA HIS A 143 4.45 0.91 1.57
C HIS A 143 3.39 1.64 2.36
N PHE A 144 2.23 1.86 1.74
CA PHE A 144 1.05 2.42 2.42
C PHE A 144 -0.23 2.13 1.64
N GLU A 145 -1.37 2.21 2.34
CA GLU A 145 -2.70 2.10 1.74
C GLU A 145 -3.38 3.47 1.72
N ASN A 146 -4.08 3.79 0.62
CA ASN A 146 -4.97 4.93 0.56
C ASN A 146 -6.08 4.74 -0.48
N PRO A 147 -7.21 5.45 -0.33
CA PRO A 147 -8.20 5.50 -1.38
C PRO A 147 -7.72 6.32 -2.58
N VAL A 148 -8.11 5.89 -3.77
CA VAL A 148 -8.06 6.66 -5.00
C VAL A 148 -9.47 6.86 -5.55
N LEU A 149 -9.70 8.01 -6.17
CA LEU A 149 -10.96 8.38 -6.79
C LEU A 149 -10.92 8.00 -8.28
N THR A 150 -11.88 7.19 -8.70
CA THR A 150 -12.05 6.81 -10.10
C THR A 150 -12.82 7.88 -10.87
N LYS A 151 -12.84 7.77 -12.21
CA LYS A 151 -13.61 8.67 -13.09
C LYS A 151 -15.10 8.70 -12.79
N SER A 152 -15.62 7.60 -12.25
CA SER A 152 -17.03 7.46 -11.88
C SER A 152 -17.37 8.11 -10.53
N GLY A 153 -16.36 8.53 -9.76
CA GLY A 153 -16.52 8.99 -8.39
C GLY A 153 -16.47 7.88 -7.33
N GLU A 154 -16.36 6.60 -7.73
CA GLU A 154 -16.10 5.49 -6.82
C GLU A 154 -14.70 5.62 -6.20
N GLU A 155 -14.58 5.28 -4.91
CA GLU A 155 -13.29 5.17 -4.24
C GLU A 155 -12.80 3.72 -4.21
N ARG A 156 -11.53 3.53 -4.58
CA ARG A 156 -10.84 2.23 -4.52
C ARG A 156 -9.70 2.31 -3.51
N ILE A 157 -9.60 1.35 -2.61
CA ILE A 157 -8.46 1.25 -1.68
C ILE A 157 -7.31 0.56 -2.40
N ILE A 158 -6.21 1.29 -2.57
CA ILE A 158 -5.02 0.77 -3.22
C ILE A 158 -3.92 0.60 -2.19
N GLU A 159 -3.32 -0.59 -2.19
CA GLU A 159 -2.11 -0.93 -1.46
C GLU A 159 -0.89 -0.62 -2.35
N TRP A 160 -0.09 0.36 -1.97
CA TRP A 160 1.03 0.86 -2.77
C TRP A 160 2.38 0.34 -2.30
N HIS A 161 3.25 0.04 -3.25
CA HIS A 161 4.68 -0.11 -3.04
C HIS A 161 5.44 0.88 -3.93
N ASN A 162 6.37 1.64 -3.35
CA ASN A 162 7.04 2.73 -4.05
C ASN A 162 8.56 2.57 -4.09
N ALA A 163 9.14 2.92 -5.24
CA ALA A 163 10.56 2.92 -5.49
C ALA A 163 11.02 4.27 -6.04
N ILE A 164 12.14 4.77 -5.53
CA ILE A 164 12.72 6.05 -5.97
C ILE A 164 13.43 5.84 -7.31
N LEU A 165 13.10 6.65 -8.31
CA LEU A 165 13.82 6.69 -9.58
C LEU A 165 14.99 7.65 -9.48
N ARG A 166 16.17 7.20 -9.92
CA ARG A 166 17.41 8.00 -9.93
C ARG A 166 18.00 8.03 -11.33
N ASP A 167 18.62 9.15 -11.68
CA ASP A 167 19.45 9.23 -12.88
C ASP A 167 20.83 8.58 -12.68
N GLU A 168 21.62 8.52 -13.75
CA GLU A 168 22.99 7.98 -13.75
C GLU A 168 23.94 8.68 -12.77
N LYS A 169 23.60 9.91 -12.33
CA LYS A 169 24.36 10.69 -11.35
C LYS A 169 23.84 10.50 -9.93
N GLY A 170 22.88 9.59 -9.72
CA GLY A 170 22.27 9.29 -8.43
C GLY A 170 21.22 10.30 -7.95
N ARG A 171 20.89 11.32 -8.77
CA ARG A 171 19.91 12.33 -8.43
C ARG A 171 18.51 11.74 -8.56
N ILE A 172 17.64 12.07 -7.61
CA ILE A 172 16.24 11.65 -7.67
C ILE A 172 15.57 12.36 -8.83
N ILE A 173 14.92 11.60 -9.71
CA ILE A 173 14.19 12.12 -10.87
C ILE A 173 12.69 11.88 -10.79
N GLY A 174 12.24 11.03 -9.86
CA GLY A 174 10.84 10.71 -9.72
C GLY A 174 10.59 9.51 -8.83
N LEU A 175 9.39 8.97 -8.96
CA LEU A 175 8.90 7.81 -8.22
C LEU A 175 8.27 6.81 -9.16
N LEU A 176 8.46 5.53 -8.88
CA LEU A 176 7.70 4.44 -9.48
C LEU A 176 6.87 3.77 -8.39
N SER A 177 5.59 3.59 -8.66
CA SER A 177 4.62 3.01 -7.73
C SER A 177 3.92 1.82 -8.36
N SER A 178 3.88 0.70 -7.64
CA SER A 178 2.98 -0.41 -7.95
C SER A 178 1.82 -0.44 -6.96
N GLY A 179 0.60 -0.60 -7.45
CA GLY A 179 -0.62 -0.55 -6.67
C GLY A 179 -1.50 -1.78 -6.88
N MET A 180 -1.93 -2.41 -5.79
CA MET A 180 -2.91 -3.50 -5.81
C MET A 180 -4.27 -2.98 -5.32
N ASP A 181 -5.33 -3.18 -6.10
CA ASP A 181 -6.69 -2.88 -5.65
C ASP A 181 -7.13 -3.91 -4.61
N VAL A 182 -7.33 -3.46 -3.37
CA VAL A 182 -7.73 -4.28 -2.24
C VAL A 182 -9.14 -3.94 -1.76
N SER A 183 -9.90 -3.17 -2.55
CA SER A 183 -11.24 -2.67 -2.20
C SER A 183 -12.21 -3.79 -1.88
N GLU A 184 -12.26 -4.83 -2.72
CA GLU A 184 -13.15 -5.97 -2.53
C GLU A 184 -12.79 -6.75 -1.26
N ARG A 185 -11.50 -7.05 -1.07
CA ARG A 185 -10.99 -7.72 0.14
C ARG A 185 -11.38 -6.94 1.39
N LYS A 186 -11.11 -5.62 1.44
CA LYS A 186 -11.44 -4.76 2.59
C LYS A 186 -12.94 -4.66 2.81
N SER A 187 -13.75 -4.60 1.76
CA SER A 187 -15.21 -4.57 1.86
C SER A 187 -15.78 -5.88 2.41
N VAL A 188 -15.22 -7.03 2.03
CA VAL A 188 -15.59 -8.32 2.63
C VAL A 188 -15.18 -8.38 4.09
N GLU A 189 -13.95 -8.01 4.42
CA GLU A 189 -13.47 -7.94 5.80
C GLU A 189 -14.37 -7.06 6.67
N GLU A 190 -14.75 -5.87 6.20
CA GLU A 190 -15.61 -4.96 6.95
C GLU A 190 -17.01 -5.53 7.14
N ARG A 191 -17.60 -6.14 6.11
CA ARG A 191 -18.91 -6.81 6.21
C ARG A 191 -18.88 -7.97 7.21
N LEU A 192 -17.77 -8.73 7.25
CA LEU A 192 -17.58 -9.79 8.24
C LEU A 192 -17.50 -9.21 9.67
N ARG A 193 -16.76 -8.11 9.87
CA ARG A 193 -16.72 -7.42 11.17
C ARG A 193 -18.09 -6.92 11.61
N GLU A 194 -18.83 -6.26 10.71
CA GLU A 194 -20.19 -5.78 10.99
C GLU A 194 -21.14 -6.92 11.34
N LEU A 195 -21.00 -8.07 10.68
CA LEU A 195 -21.80 -9.25 10.98
C LEU A 195 -21.40 -9.84 12.34
N ALA A 196 -20.12 -9.94 12.65
CA ALA A 196 -19.63 -10.40 13.95
C ALA A 196 -20.15 -9.51 15.09
N TYR A 197 -20.11 -8.18 14.94
CA TYR A 197 -20.74 -7.27 15.90
C TYR A 197 -22.24 -7.55 16.08
N ARG A 198 -22.99 -7.65 14.96
CA ARG A 198 -24.44 -7.88 15.01
C ARG A 198 -24.83 -9.22 15.63
N LEU A 199 -24.15 -10.31 15.26
CA LEU A 199 -24.44 -11.65 15.80
C LEU A 199 -24.18 -11.71 17.30
N ASN A 200 -23.20 -10.96 17.80
CA ASN A 200 -22.92 -10.86 19.22
C ASN A 200 -23.76 -9.79 19.94
N GLY A 201 -24.63 -9.04 19.26
CA GLY A 201 -25.41 -7.96 19.87
C GLY A 201 -24.56 -6.77 20.36
N LEU A 202 -23.40 -6.58 19.75
CA LEU A 202 -22.42 -5.55 20.10
C LEU A 202 -22.34 -4.50 18.98
N ARG A 203 -21.72 -3.35 19.28
CA ARG A 203 -21.45 -2.33 18.26
C ARG A 203 -20.16 -1.56 18.57
N PRO A 204 -19.46 -1.03 17.55
CA PRO A 204 -18.32 -0.15 17.76
C PRO A 204 -18.65 1.06 18.65
N GLY A 205 -17.70 1.48 19.49
CA GLY A 205 -17.87 2.59 20.42
C GLY A 205 -18.75 2.29 21.64
N GLY A 206 -19.32 1.09 21.75
CA GLY A 206 -20.20 0.70 22.84
C GLY A 206 -19.44 0.22 24.09
N CYS A 207 -20.09 0.36 25.25
CA CYS A 207 -19.67 -0.27 26.50
C CYS A 207 -20.78 -1.19 26.98
N PHE A 208 -20.49 -2.46 27.16
CA PHE A 208 -21.47 -3.50 27.46
C PHE A 208 -21.11 -4.24 28.74
N VAL A 209 -22.13 -4.67 29.48
CA VAL A 209 -22.00 -5.52 30.66
C VAL A 209 -22.83 -6.80 30.50
N SER A 210 -22.26 -7.93 30.91
CA SER A 210 -22.90 -9.25 30.94
C SER A 210 -22.62 -9.92 32.28
N ASP A 211 -23.62 -10.65 32.78
CA ASP A 211 -23.54 -11.52 33.96
C ASP A 211 -22.99 -12.92 33.63
N SER A 212 -22.85 -13.25 32.34
CA SER A 212 -22.29 -14.52 31.87
C SER A 212 -20.85 -14.36 31.39
N THR A 213 -19.91 -15.02 32.09
CA THR A 213 -18.50 -15.10 31.69
C THR A 213 -18.33 -15.78 30.33
N GLU A 214 -18.98 -16.94 30.15
CA GLU A 214 -18.92 -17.72 28.91
C GLU A 214 -19.35 -16.88 27.71
N ARG A 215 -20.42 -16.08 27.87
CA ARG A 215 -20.88 -15.18 26.81
C ARG A 215 -19.85 -14.11 26.46
N CYS A 216 -19.23 -13.50 27.47
CA CYS A 216 -18.19 -12.51 27.24
C CYS A 216 -16.98 -13.09 26.51
N LEU A 217 -16.51 -14.27 26.95
CA LEU A 217 -15.37 -14.94 26.35
C LEU A 217 -15.65 -15.37 24.90
N LYS A 218 -16.84 -15.93 24.61
CA LYS A 218 -17.25 -16.29 23.26
C LYS A 218 -17.34 -15.06 22.33
N ALA A 219 -17.98 -13.99 22.79
CA ALA A 219 -18.08 -12.76 21.99
C ALA A 219 -16.69 -12.15 21.72
N PHE A 220 -15.82 -12.16 22.72
CA PHE A 220 -14.43 -11.73 22.55
C PHE A 220 -13.68 -12.59 21.53
N ALA A 221 -13.79 -13.91 21.64
CA ALA A 221 -13.15 -14.84 20.72
C ALA A 221 -13.63 -14.66 19.28
N ASP A 222 -14.94 -14.57 19.06
CA ASP A 222 -15.53 -14.41 17.74
C ASP A 222 -15.06 -13.12 17.05
N LEU A 223 -15.16 -11.98 17.74
CA LEU A 223 -14.73 -10.68 17.21
C LEU A 223 -13.23 -10.66 16.88
N THR A 224 -12.40 -11.24 17.74
CA THR A 224 -10.94 -11.30 17.53
C THR A 224 -10.52 -12.21 16.39
N LEU A 225 -11.20 -13.35 16.21
CA LEU A 225 -11.00 -14.24 15.06
C LEU A 225 -11.40 -13.55 13.74
N HIS A 226 -12.36 -12.61 13.78
CA HIS A 226 -12.74 -11.77 12.65
C HIS A 226 -11.85 -10.52 12.46
N GLY A 227 -10.66 -10.51 13.06
CA GLY A 227 -9.62 -9.52 12.80
C GLY A 227 -9.77 -8.22 13.60
N ILE A 228 -10.62 -8.19 14.62
CA ILE A 228 -10.69 -7.05 15.55
C ILE A 228 -9.58 -7.20 16.59
N PRO A 229 -8.69 -6.20 16.77
CA PRO A 229 -7.66 -6.28 17.79
C PRO A 229 -8.27 -6.38 19.19
N GLY A 230 -8.05 -7.50 19.87
CA GLY A 230 -8.56 -7.76 21.21
C GLY A 230 -7.50 -7.61 22.30
N LEU A 231 -7.89 -7.07 23.45
CA LEU A 231 -7.16 -7.18 24.72
C LEU A 231 -8.09 -7.79 25.77
N CYS A 232 -7.69 -8.94 26.33
CA CYS A 232 -8.40 -9.57 27.43
C CYS A 232 -7.65 -9.30 28.74
N ILE A 233 -8.35 -8.73 29.72
CA ILE A 233 -7.88 -8.60 31.10
C ILE A 233 -8.74 -9.53 31.94
N ALA A 234 -8.19 -10.67 32.34
CA ALA A 234 -8.96 -11.75 32.96
C ALA A 234 -8.35 -12.22 34.27
N ARG A 235 -9.20 -12.73 35.15
CA ARG A 235 -8.81 -13.42 36.38
C ARG A 235 -8.55 -14.91 36.21
N GLU A 236 -9.11 -15.52 35.18
CA GLU A 236 -8.89 -16.93 34.85
C GLU A 236 -7.44 -17.16 34.43
N ASP A 237 -6.99 -18.40 34.57
CA ASP A 237 -5.66 -18.80 34.14
C ASP A 237 -5.47 -18.55 32.63
N PRO A 238 -4.46 -17.74 32.24
CA PRO A 238 -4.18 -17.46 30.84
C PRO A 238 -3.94 -18.72 30.01
N GLU A 239 -3.29 -19.73 30.59
CA GLU A 239 -2.99 -20.98 29.87
C GLU A 239 -4.29 -21.70 29.49
N LYS A 240 -5.26 -21.76 30.40
CA LYS A 240 -6.57 -22.36 30.10
C LYS A 240 -7.36 -21.60 29.05
N LEU A 241 -7.35 -20.26 29.11
CA LEU A 241 -8.05 -19.44 28.11
C LEU A 241 -7.44 -19.63 26.71
N VAL A 242 -6.12 -19.76 26.64
CA VAL A 242 -5.41 -20.07 25.39
C VAL A 242 -5.70 -21.50 24.92
N ASP A 243 -5.77 -22.48 25.82
CA ASP A 243 -6.11 -23.87 25.47
C ASP A 243 -7.54 -24.01 24.94
N GLU A 244 -8.49 -23.28 25.51
CA GLU A 244 -9.91 -23.37 25.15
C GLU A 244 -10.26 -22.57 23.88
N TYR A 245 -9.74 -21.34 23.74
CA TYR A 245 -10.13 -20.41 22.67
C TYR A 245 -9.02 -20.14 21.65
N GLY A 246 -7.81 -20.67 21.87
CA GLY A 246 -6.70 -20.62 20.93
C GLY A 246 -6.23 -19.19 20.59
N PRO A 247 -6.06 -18.87 19.30
CA PRO A 247 -5.39 -17.64 18.85
C PRO A 247 -6.16 -16.35 19.18
N ALA A 248 -7.45 -16.45 19.54
CA ALA A 248 -8.27 -15.32 19.98
C ALA A 248 -7.66 -14.58 21.19
N PHE A 249 -6.99 -15.30 22.10
CA PHE A 249 -6.46 -14.75 23.35
C PHE A 249 -4.96 -14.44 23.27
N LYS A 250 -4.51 -13.90 22.14
CA LYS A 250 -3.10 -13.53 21.94
C LYS A 250 -2.61 -12.40 22.86
N ASN A 251 -3.46 -11.42 23.15
CA ASN A 251 -3.14 -10.31 24.05
C ASN A 251 -3.94 -10.48 25.35
N LEU A 252 -3.32 -11.11 26.34
CA LEU A 252 -3.94 -11.41 27.61
C LEU A 252 -3.12 -10.81 28.75
N ILE A 253 -3.79 -10.12 29.66
CA ILE A 253 -3.22 -9.60 30.89
C ILE A 253 -3.93 -10.27 32.07
N LEU A 254 -3.15 -10.91 32.94
CA LEU A 254 -3.65 -11.53 34.15
C LEU A 254 -4.00 -10.46 35.18
N LEU A 255 -5.23 -10.48 35.69
CA LEU A 255 -5.66 -9.63 36.79
C LEU A 255 -5.39 -10.31 38.14
N SER A 256 -4.15 -10.17 38.62
CA SER A 256 -3.67 -10.82 39.84
C SER A 256 -2.55 -10.01 40.50
N SER A 257 -2.50 -10.04 41.84
CA SER A 257 -1.34 -9.52 42.59
C SER A 257 -0.10 -10.42 42.49
N LYS A 258 -0.27 -11.68 42.06
CA LYS A 258 0.82 -12.64 41.85
C LYS A 258 0.95 -12.92 40.35
N PRO A 259 2.11 -12.66 39.73
CA PRO A 259 2.31 -12.93 38.32
C PRO A 259 2.42 -14.44 38.04
N ILE A 260 1.99 -14.85 36.85
CA ILE A 260 2.26 -16.17 36.27
C ILE A 260 3.39 -16.00 35.25
N LYS A 261 4.33 -16.95 35.23
CA LYS A 261 5.51 -16.87 34.35
C LYS A 261 5.06 -16.84 32.89
N GLY A 262 5.55 -15.86 32.13
CA GLY A 262 5.23 -15.71 30.70
C GLY A 262 4.05 -14.78 30.41
N PHE A 263 3.31 -14.32 31.42
CA PHE A 263 2.15 -13.44 31.24
C PHE A 263 2.32 -12.11 31.98
N LYS A 264 1.87 -11.02 31.35
CA LYS A 264 1.80 -9.69 32.01
C LYS A 264 0.69 -9.75 33.07
N ALA A 265 0.97 -9.23 34.27
CA ALA A 265 -0.01 -9.17 35.35
C ALA A 265 -0.23 -7.73 35.83
N VAL A 266 -1.48 -7.41 36.14
CA VAL A 266 -1.91 -6.12 36.71
C VAL A 266 -2.81 -6.39 37.92
N SER A 267 -2.88 -5.46 38.87
CA SER A 267 -3.70 -5.69 40.08
C SER A 267 -4.47 -4.48 40.58
N THR A 268 -4.28 -3.30 39.98
CA THR A 268 -4.96 -2.06 40.37
C THR A 268 -5.77 -1.47 39.22
N LEU A 269 -6.76 -0.62 39.54
CA LEU A 269 -7.52 0.11 38.51
C LEU A 269 -6.62 1.01 37.66
N GLN A 270 -5.56 1.59 38.24
CA GLN A 270 -4.60 2.41 37.50
C GLN A 270 -3.82 1.58 36.47
N ASP A 271 -3.35 0.39 36.85
CA ASP A 271 -2.62 -0.50 35.92
C ASP A 271 -3.53 -0.96 34.77
N VAL A 272 -4.79 -1.30 35.07
CA VAL A 272 -5.81 -1.66 34.08
C VAL A 272 -6.08 -0.49 33.14
N SER A 273 -6.25 0.72 33.68
CA SER A 273 -6.46 1.95 32.91
C SER A 273 -5.29 2.23 31.96
N LEU A 274 -4.06 2.09 32.44
CA LEU A 274 -2.85 2.28 31.65
C LEU A 274 -2.77 1.26 30.51
N ALA A 275 -2.99 -0.03 30.80
CA ALA A 275 -2.95 -1.09 29.80
C ALA A 275 -3.99 -0.88 28.68
N ILE A 276 -5.21 -0.48 29.04
CA ILE A 276 -6.25 -0.13 28.07
C ILE A 276 -5.80 1.06 27.22
N SER A 277 -5.35 2.16 27.84
CA SER A 277 -4.93 3.36 27.11
C SER A 277 -3.73 3.12 26.18
N GLU A 278 -2.78 2.28 26.56
CA GLU A 278 -1.69 1.84 25.67
C GLU A 278 -2.23 1.08 24.46
N PHE A 279 -3.16 0.16 24.69
CA PHE A 279 -3.76 -0.64 23.61
C PHE A 279 -4.60 0.20 22.65
N LEU A 280 -5.38 1.16 23.16
CA LEU A 280 -6.17 2.11 22.37
C LEU A 280 -5.29 3.02 21.48
N LYS A 281 -4.05 3.30 21.89
CA LYS A 281 -3.12 4.12 21.08
C LYS A 281 -2.54 3.36 19.90
N MET A 282 -2.36 2.04 20.05
CA MET A 282 -1.69 1.20 19.04
C MET A 282 -2.65 0.60 18.02
N ASN A 283 -3.95 0.56 18.29
CA ASN A 283 -4.94 -0.17 17.50
C ASN A 283 -6.13 0.71 17.10
N SER A 284 -6.66 0.48 15.91
CA SER A 284 -7.90 1.10 15.43
C SER A 284 -9.11 0.23 15.80
N MET A 285 -10.14 0.83 16.40
CA MET A 285 -11.39 0.16 16.80
C MET A 285 -11.20 -1.15 17.62
N PRO A 286 -10.36 -1.17 18.66
CA PRO A 286 -10.09 -2.38 19.43
C PRO A 286 -11.27 -2.85 20.29
N LEU A 287 -11.25 -4.13 20.66
CA LEU A 287 -12.13 -4.74 21.65
C LEU A 287 -11.37 -4.98 22.95
N ILE A 288 -11.92 -4.54 24.08
CA ILE A 288 -11.41 -4.79 25.42
C ILE A 288 -12.40 -5.66 26.17
N LEU A 289 -11.95 -6.82 26.66
CA LEU A 289 -12.69 -7.62 27.63
C LEU A 289 -12.10 -7.40 29.03
N LEU A 290 -12.92 -6.92 29.97
CA LEU A 290 -12.61 -6.84 31.38
C LEU A 290 -13.38 -7.92 32.14
N ASP A 291 -12.68 -8.99 32.49
CA ASP A 291 -13.20 -10.14 33.23
C ASP A 291 -12.54 -10.23 34.62
N GLY A 292 -13.29 -9.82 35.65
CA GLY A 292 -12.76 -9.63 37.00
C GLY A 292 -13.16 -8.30 37.64
N SER A 293 -14.26 -7.71 37.16
CA SER A 293 -14.82 -6.47 37.70
C SER A 293 -15.14 -6.59 39.19
N GLU A 294 -15.63 -7.76 39.65
CA GLU A 294 -15.91 -8.07 41.06
C GLU A 294 -14.66 -7.94 41.91
N TYR A 295 -13.50 -8.40 41.41
CA TYR A 295 -12.24 -8.27 42.11
C TYR A 295 -11.81 -6.80 42.24
N LEU A 296 -11.96 -6.03 41.17
CA LEU A 296 -11.65 -4.60 41.19
C LEU A 296 -12.57 -3.83 42.14
N ILE A 297 -13.87 -4.15 42.15
CA ILE A 297 -14.86 -3.56 43.05
C ILE A 297 -14.57 -3.97 44.49
N ALA A 298 -14.27 -5.24 44.77
CA ALA A 298 -13.95 -5.71 46.11
C ALA A 298 -12.69 -5.03 46.68
N LYS A 299 -11.70 -4.74 45.83
CA LYS A 299 -10.44 -4.13 46.24
C LYS A 299 -10.51 -2.60 46.39
N ASN A 300 -11.30 -1.92 45.56
CA ASN A 300 -11.30 -0.45 45.48
C ASN A 300 -12.64 0.20 45.90
N GLY A 301 -13.70 -0.59 46.03
CA GLY A 301 -15.08 -0.12 46.16
C GLY A 301 -15.75 0.11 44.79
N PHE A 302 -17.09 0.15 44.79
CA PHE A 302 -17.88 0.39 43.58
C PHE A 302 -17.65 1.79 43.01
N GLU A 303 -17.60 2.82 43.86
CA GLU A 303 -17.51 4.22 43.41
C GLU A 303 -16.24 4.51 42.58
N PRO A 304 -15.02 4.06 42.95
CA PRO A 304 -13.86 4.19 42.08
C PRO A 304 -13.95 3.40 40.77
N PHE A 305 -14.54 2.20 40.80
CA PHE A 305 -14.78 1.40 39.59
C PHE A 305 -15.75 2.11 38.64
N TYR A 306 -16.83 2.67 39.17
CA TYR A 306 -17.81 3.42 38.40
C TYR A 306 -17.19 4.64 37.70
N ARG A 307 -16.36 5.42 38.42
CA ARG A 307 -15.63 6.54 37.81
C ARG A 307 -14.66 6.10 36.73
N PHE A 308 -13.98 4.98 36.93
CA PHE A 308 -13.13 4.38 35.91
C PHE A 308 -13.91 4.06 34.62
N ILE A 309 -15.12 3.49 34.74
CA ILE A 309 -15.99 3.24 33.58
C ILE A 309 -16.43 4.55 32.92
N GLN A 310 -16.81 5.57 33.70
CA GLN A 310 -17.19 6.88 33.16
C GLN A 310 -16.05 7.54 32.38
N GLU A 311 -14.83 7.52 32.93
CA GLU A 311 -13.63 8.06 32.27
C GLU A 311 -13.37 7.32 30.96
N LYS A 312 -13.36 5.98 30.98
CA LYS A 312 -13.06 5.17 29.80
C LYS A 312 -14.15 5.23 28.74
N ARG A 313 -15.41 5.41 29.11
CA ARG A 313 -16.50 5.50 28.14
C ARG A 313 -16.23 6.56 27.06
N PHE A 314 -15.66 7.71 27.43
CA PHE A 314 -15.29 8.75 26.47
C PHE A 314 -14.16 8.30 25.53
N ASP A 315 -13.10 7.70 26.06
CA ASP A 315 -11.98 7.16 25.27
C ASP A 315 -12.48 6.16 24.22
N PHE A 316 -13.44 5.30 24.60
CA PHE A 316 -13.94 4.24 23.74
C PHE A 316 -14.86 4.77 22.64
N ILE A 317 -15.70 5.76 22.95
CA ILE A 317 -16.52 6.44 21.94
C ILE A 317 -15.62 7.16 20.93
N GLU A 318 -14.63 7.91 21.38
CA GLU A 318 -13.72 8.66 20.50
C GLU A 318 -12.94 7.73 19.56
N LYS A 319 -12.51 6.57 20.06
CA LYS A 319 -11.73 5.59 19.29
C LYS A 319 -12.57 4.56 18.54
N ASN A 320 -13.90 4.64 18.62
CA ASN A 320 -14.80 3.56 18.18
C ASN A 320 -14.41 2.17 18.75
N ALA A 321 -13.82 2.15 19.95
CA ALA A 321 -13.43 0.94 20.64
C ALA A 321 -14.63 0.32 21.38
N LEU A 322 -14.58 -0.99 21.63
CA LEU A 322 -15.63 -1.72 22.31
C LEU A 322 -15.15 -2.16 23.70
N LEU A 323 -15.89 -1.83 24.75
CA LEU A 323 -15.65 -2.35 26.10
C LEU A 323 -16.69 -3.42 26.42
N LEU A 324 -16.23 -4.61 26.76
CA LEU A 324 -17.06 -5.71 27.25
C LEU A 324 -16.67 -6.02 28.70
N ILE A 325 -17.62 -5.91 29.61
CA ILE A 325 -17.44 -6.06 31.04
C ILE A 325 -18.17 -7.33 31.47
N HIS A 326 -17.44 -8.27 32.05
CA HIS A 326 -18.06 -9.32 32.83
C HIS A 326 -18.22 -8.81 34.28
N LEU A 327 -19.47 -8.77 34.74
CA LEU A 327 -19.84 -8.44 36.11
C LEU A 327 -21.19 -9.07 36.45
N ASP A 328 -21.21 -9.94 37.44
CA ASP A 328 -22.45 -10.43 38.03
C ASP A 328 -23.17 -9.27 38.74
N LEU A 329 -24.24 -8.78 38.10
CA LEU A 329 -25.03 -7.64 38.57
C LEU A 329 -25.80 -7.94 39.87
N GLU A 330 -25.88 -9.20 40.31
CA GLU A 330 -26.47 -9.55 41.61
C GLU A 330 -25.54 -9.25 42.78
N THR A 331 -24.23 -9.11 42.52
CA THR A 331 -23.24 -8.70 43.54
C THR A 331 -23.37 -7.21 43.92
N LEU A 332 -24.12 -6.42 43.15
CA LEU A 332 -24.32 -4.99 43.36
C LEU A 332 -25.63 -4.68 44.08
N THR A 333 -25.66 -3.60 44.85
CA THR A 333 -26.92 -3.05 45.37
C THR A 333 -27.80 -2.52 44.23
N LYS A 334 -29.11 -2.37 44.48
CA LYS A 334 -30.06 -1.80 43.51
C LYS A 334 -29.60 -0.43 42.97
N ARG A 335 -29.00 0.39 43.82
CA ARG A 335 -28.50 1.73 43.46
C ARG A 335 -27.28 1.63 42.55
N GLU A 336 -26.31 0.81 42.92
CA GLU A 336 -25.07 0.62 42.14
C GLU A 336 -25.36 0.03 40.76
N LYS A 337 -26.25 -0.96 40.69
CA LYS A 337 -26.73 -1.53 39.43
C LYS A 337 -27.37 -0.46 38.53
N ALA A 338 -28.22 0.40 39.09
CA ALA A 338 -28.85 1.48 38.33
C ALA A 338 -27.84 2.52 37.81
N LEU A 339 -26.82 2.86 38.61
CA LEU A 339 -25.74 3.75 38.21
C LEU A 339 -24.93 3.15 37.06
N LEU A 340 -24.45 1.91 37.21
CA LEU A 340 -23.64 1.26 36.18
C LEU A 340 -24.42 1.16 34.86
N LEU A 341 -25.68 0.71 34.90
CA LEU A 341 -26.53 0.58 33.71
C LEU A 341 -26.94 1.94 33.08
N SER A 342 -26.63 3.07 33.73
CA SER A 342 -26.77 4.39 33.11
C SER A 342 -25.58 4.76 32.21
N GLU A 343 -24.44 4.06 32.38
CA GLU A 343 -23.21 4.28 31.62
C GLU A 343 -22.94 3.20 30.59
N VAL A 344 -23.38 1.96 30.85
CA VAL A 344 -23.15 0.80 29.98
C VAL A 344 -24.45 0.08 29.64
N GLU A 345 -24.43 -0.63 28.53
CA GLU A 345 -25.58 -1.40 28.06
C GLU A 345 -25.54 -2.84 28.54
N LYS A 346 -26.68 -3.39 28.90
CA LYS A 346 -26.76 -4.82 29.19
C LYS A 346 -26.68 -5.60 27.88
N LEU A 347 -25.67 -6.47 27.76
CA LEU A 347 -25.60 -7.46 26.69
C LEU A 347 -26.70 -8.51 26.94
N ARG A 348 -27.72 -8.52 26.07
CA ARG A 348 -28.95 -9.33 26.23
C ARG A 348 -28.92 -10.63 25.49
#